data_AF-A0AA90N669-F1
#
_entry.id   AF-A0AA90N669-F1
#
_cell.length_a   1.000
_cell.length_b   1.000
_cell.length_c   1.000
_cell.angle_alpha   90.00
_cell.angle_beta   90.00
_cell.angle_gamma   90.00
#
_symmetry.space_group_name_H-M   'P 1'
#
loop_
_entity.id
_entity.type
_entity.pdbx_description
1 polymer ?
#
loop_
_entity_poly.entity_id
_entity_poly.type
_entity_poly.pdbx_seq_one_letter_code
_entity_poly.pdbx_strand_id
1 'polypeptide(L)'
;MTTLRILLTLAGLGLVGYGAVLLADLPPRDLLSAALWAAALLVLHDGVFAPLALAAGHTAVRLLPRAWLPGALGGAVAAVTALALAAAVALPRPSGQGAANPTVLDRPYGIALTALLVIIAVACAVSAIVRRRAEISTPEATDPPAAHRR
;
A
#
# COMPACT_ATOMS: atom_id res chain seq x y z
N MET A 1 4.62 -32.30 3.42
CA MET A 1 4.12 -31.01 3.92
C MET A 1 5.09 -30.51 4.97
N THR A 2 5.65 -29.31 4.83
CA THR A 2 6.62 -28.74 5.78
C THR A 2 5.94 -28.42 7.10
N THR A 3 6.58 -28.66 8.25
CA THR A 3 6.05 -28.37 9.60
C THR A 3 5.51 -26.95 9.72
N LEU A 4 6.21 -25.98 9.14
CA LEU A 4 5.78 -24.57 9.09
C LEU A 4 4.41 -24.38 8.42
N ARG A 5 4.14 -25.08 7.32
CA ARG A 5 2.84 -25.01 6.64
C ARG A 5 1.72 -25.53 7.52
N ILE A 6 1.95 -26.65 8.21
CA ILE A 6 0.97 -27.23 9.13
C ILE A 6 0.67 -26.25 10.27
N LEU A 7 1.71 -25.66 10.87
CA LEU A 7 1.55 -24.67 11.94
C LEU A 7 0.77 -23.44 11.46
N LEU A 8 1.08 -22.90 10.29
CA LEU A 8 0.35 -21.75 9.72
C LEU A 8 -1.12 -22.08 9.43
N THR A 9 -1.39 -23.28 8.90
CA THR A 9 -2.76 -23.73 8.66
C THR A 9 -3.54 -23.88 9.96
N LEU A 10 -2.96 -24.52 10.98
CA LEU A 10 -3.61 -24.67 12.29
C LEU A 10 -3.83 -23.32 12.97
N ALA A 11 -2.84 -22.42 12.91
CA ALA A 11 -2.98 -21.05 13.43
C ALA A 11 -4.10 -20.29 12.72
N GLY A 12 -4.16 -20.36 11.38
CA GLY A 12 -5.21 -19.73 10.58
C GLY A 12 -6.61 -20.26 10.92
N LEU A 13 -6.78 -21.59 10.97
CA LEU A 13 -8.05 -22.19 11.38
C LEU A 13 -8.43 -21.82 12.81
N GLY A 14 -7.45 -21.80 13.73
CA GLY A 14 -7.67 -21.36 15.10
C GLY A 14 -8.17 -19.92 15.19
N LEU A 15 -7.59 -19.01 14.41
CA LEU A 15 -7.99 -17.61 14.36
C LEU A 15 -9.40 -17.42 13.77
N VAL A 16 -9.74 -18.19 12.72
CA VAL A 16 -11.09 -18.20 12.14
C VAL A 16 -12.11 -18.71 13.14
N GLY A 17 -11.82 -19.82 13.82
CA GLY A 17 -12.69 -20.40 14.85
C GLY A 17 -12.88 -19.44 16.02
N TYR A 18 -11.81 -18.81 16.50
CA TYR A 18 -11.86 -17.81 17.56
C TYR A 18 -12.73 -16.60 17.17
N GLY A 19 -12.55 -16.09 15.95
CA GLY A 19 -13.39 -15.00 15.42
C GLY A 19 -14.87 -15.41 15.32
N ALA A 20 -15.16 -16.63 14.88
CA ALA A 20 -16.54 -17.14 14.81
C ALA A 20 -17.20 -17.23 16.19
N VAL A 21 -16.47 -17.65 17.22
CA VAL A 21 -16.96 -17.64 18.60
C VAL A 21 -17.26 -16.21 19.05
N LEU A 22 -16.37 -15.25 18.76
CA LEU A 22 -16.60 -13.83 19.09
C LEU A 22 -17.84 -13.25 18.41
N LEU A 23 -18.12 -13.67 17.19
CA LEU A 23 -19.31 -13.23 16.44
C LEU A 23 -20.60 -13.87 16.98
N ALA A 24 -20.54 -15.07 17.57
CA ALA A 24 -21.72 -15.81 17.98
C ALA A 24 -22.55 -15.10 19.07
N ASP A 25 -21.91 -14.25 19.89
CA ASP A 25 -22.57 -13.48 20.95
C ASP A 25 -23.18 -12.15 20.45
N LEU A 26 -22.98 -11.79 19.17
CA LEU A 26 -23.48 -10.54 18.61
C LEU A 26 -24.96 -10.64 18.22
N PRO A 27 -25.75 -9.56 18.37
CA PRO A 27 -27.12 -9.55 17.90
C PRO A 27 -27.18 -9.67 16.37
N PRO A 28 -28.26 -10.23 15.78
CA PRO A 28 -28.36 -10.46 14.33
C PRO A 28 -28.15 -9.21 13.47
N ARG A 29 -28.53 -8.04 13.98
CA ARG A 29 -28.32 -6.75 13.31
C ARG A 29 -26.83 -6.45 13.13
N ASP A 30 -26.01 -6.74 14.13
CA ASP A 30 -24.57 -6.45 14.10
C ASP A 30 -23.85 -7.47 13.23
N LEU A 31 -24.28 -8.73 13.24
CA LEU A 31 -23.83 -9.75 12.30
C LEU A 31 -24.11 -9.36 10.85
N LEU A 32 -25.32 -8.89 10.55
CA LEU A 32 -25.67 -8.41 9.22
C LEU A 32 -24.82 -7.20 8.82
N SER A 33 -24.62 -6.24 9.74
CA SER A 33 -23.74 -5.09 9.52
C SER A 33 -22.31 -5.51 9.19
N ALA A 34 -21.74 -6.43 9.99
CA ALA A 34 -20.41 -6.98 9.77
C ALA A 34 -20.30 -7.71 8.42
N ALA A 35 -21.30 -8.51 8.06
CA ALA A 35 -21.34 -9.22 6.77
C ALA A 35 -21.40 -8.24 5.59
N LEU A 36 -22.24 -7.19 5.68
CA LEU A 36 -22.33 -6.15 4.65
C LEU A 36 -21.01 -5.39 4.52
N TRP A 37 -20.34 -5.05 5.62
CA TRP A 37 -19.03 -4.41 5.60
C TRP A 37 -17.95 -5.31 5.01
N ALA A 38 -17.94 -6.61 5.35
CA ALA A 38 -17.01 -7.57 4.76
C ALA A 38 -17.22 -7.70 3.25
N ALA A 39 -18.47 -7.82 2.80
CA ALA A 39 -18.81 -7.87 1.39
C ALA A 39 -18.44 -6.56 0.66
N ALA A 40 -18.76 -5.41 1.25
CA ALA A 40 -18.40 -4.11 0.69
C ALA A 40 -16.89 -3.94 0.57
N LEU A 41 -16.12 -4.35 1.58
CA LEU A 41 -14.66 -4.32 1.56
C LEU A 41 -14.10 -5.24 0.46
N LEU A 42 -14.63 -6.45 0.31
CA LEU A 42 -14.21 -7.37 -0.75
C LEU A 42 -14.47 -6.79 -2.14
N VAL A 43 -15.69 -6.30 -2.38
CA VAL A 43 -16.07 -5.69 -3.67
C VAL A 43 -15.20 -4.47 -3.97
N LEU A 44 -14.99 -3.60 -2.98
CA LEU A 44 -14.17 -2.40 -3.16
C LEU A 44 -12.69 -2.77 -3.39
N HIS A 45 -12.15 -3.72 -2.63
CA HIS A 45 -10.76 -4.14 -2.75
C HIS A 45 -10.48 -4.83 -4.09
N ASP A 46 -11.21 -5.90 -4.40
CA ASP A 46 -10.92 -6.74 -5.56
C ASP A 46 -11.56 -6.19 -6.83
N GLY A 47 -12.75 -5.60 -6.71
CA GLY A 47 -13.48 -5.03 -7.84
C GLY A 47 -13.02 -3.64 -8.25
N VAL A 48 -12.41 -2.86 -7.35
CA VAL A 48 -12.01 -1.47 -7.64
C VAL A 48 -10.51 -1.25 -7.43
N PHE A 49 -9.98 -1.51 -6.24
CA PHE A 49 -8.57 -1.20 -5.95
C PHE A 49 -7.61 -2.06 -6.77
N ALA A 50 -7.82 -3.37 -6.85
CA ALA A 50 -6.96 -4.26 -7.63
C ALA A 50 -6.89 -3.87 -9.12
N PRO A 51 -8.00 -3.66 -9.86
CA PRO A 51 -7.92 -3.24 -11.26
C PRO A 51 -7.32 -1.85 -11.43
N LEU A 52 -7.59 -0.90 -10.53
CA LEU A 52 -6.95 0.42 -10.58
C LEU A 52 -5.45 0.34 -10.33
N ALA A 53 -5.00 -0.48 -9.37
CA ALA A 53 -3.59 -0.69 -9.10
C ALA A 53 -2.88 -1.35 -10.30
N LEU A 54 -3.53 -2.34 -10.93
CA LEU A 54 -3.03 -2.97 -12.15
C LEU A 54 -2.94 -1.97 -13.31
N ALA A 55 -3.98 -1.15 -13.53
CA ALA A 55 -3.99 -0.13 -14.57
C ALA A 55 -2.91 0.93 -14.33
N ALA A 56 -2.76 1.40 -13.08
CA ALA A 56 -1.73 2.36 -12.70
C ALA A 56 -0.32 1.79 -12.88
N GLY A 57 -0.07 0.55 -12.43
CA GLY A 57 1.21 -0.13 -12.61
C GLY A 57 1.53 -0.36 -14.09
N HIS A 58 0.55 -0.79 -14.88
CA HIS A 58 0.70 -0.98 -16.32
C HIS A 58 1.04 0.32 -17.03
N THR A 59 0.32 1.40 -16.71
CA THR A 59 0.56 2.75 -17.26
C THR A 59 1.92 3.27 -16.84
N ALA A 60 2.32 3.04 -15.58
CA ALA A 60 3.62 3.46 -15.08
C ALA A 60 4.77 2.78 -15.83
N VAL A 61 4.69 1.47 -16.09
CA VAL A 61 5.72 0.75 -16.87
C VAL A 61 5.84 1.25 -18.31
N ARG A 62 4.75 1.78 -18.89
CA ARG A 62 4.75 2.34 -20.25
C ARG A 62 5.26 3.79 -20.32
N LEU A 63 4.93 4.62 -19.34
CA LEU A 63 5.19 6.06 -19.38
C LEU A 63 6.46 6.48 -18.61
N LEU A 64 6.80 5.76 -17.53
CA LEU A 64 7.93 6.16 -16.70
C LEU A 64 9.25 5.57 -17.21
N PRO A 65 10.35 6.33 -17.13
CA PRO A 65 11.68 5.81 -17.36
C PRO A 65 12.05 4.74 -16.32
N ARG A 66 12.87 3.75 -16.70
CA ARG A 66 13.31 2.66 -15.81
C ARG A 66 13.94 3.15 -14.49
N ALA A 67 14.61 4.31 -14.53
CA ALA A 67 15.18 4.94 -13.35
C ALA A 67 14.14 5.32 -12.26
N TRP A 68 12.87 5.52 -12.64
CA TRP A 68 11.79 5.97 -11.75
C TRP A 68 10.98 4.82 -11.15
N LEU A 69 10.96 3.64 -11.78
CA LEU A 69 10.07 2.53 -11.39
C LEU A 69 10.27 2.04 -9.95
N PRO A 70 11.50 1.83 -9.43
CA PRO A 70 11.68 1.33 -8.06
C PRO A 70 11.15 2.30 -7.01
N GLY A 71 11.44 3.59 -7.16
CA GLY A 71 10.95 4.64 -6.28
C GLY A 71 9.43 4.80 -6.36
N ALA A 72 8.87 4.75 -7.58
CA ALA A 72 7.43 4.86 -7.79
C ALA A 72 6.65 3.68 -7.17
N LEU A 73 7.15 2.45 -7.31
CA LEU A 73 6.52 1.26 -6.72
C LEU A 73 6.57 1.29 -5.18
N GLY A 74 7.74 1.58 -4.61
CA GLY A 74 7.88 1.71 -3.15
C GLY A 74 7.03 2.84 -2.57
N GLY A 75 7.01 3.99 -3.25
CA GLY A 75 6.16 5.12 -2.89
C GLY A 75 4.66 4.82 -2.99
N ALA A 76 4.23 4.11 -4.03
CA ALA A 76 2.84 3.71 -4.19
C ALA A 76 2.40 2.79 -3.04
N VAL A 77 3.20 1.79 -2.68
CA VAL A 77 2.90 0.91 -1.53
C VAL A 77 2.83 1.70 -0.23
N ALA A 78 3.79 2.59 0.02
CA ALA A 78 3.79 3.43 1.22
C ALA A 78 2.57 4.36 1.28
N ALA A 79 2.22 5.01 0.16
CA ALA A 79 1.09 5.91 0.06
C ALA A 79 -0.24 5.18 0.26
N VAL A 80 -0.44 4.02 -0.39
CA VAL A 80 -1.66 3.21 -0.24
C VAL A 80 -1.78 2.70 1.19
N THR A 81 -0.68 2.25 1.81
CA THR A 81 -0.67 1.82 3.21
C THR A 81 -1.04 2.96 4.15
N ALA A 82 -0.46 4.15 3.93
CA ALA A 82 -0.79 5.33 4.72
C ALA A 82 -2.26 5.74 4.58
N LEU A 83 -2.82 5.74 3.36
CA LEU A 83 -4.25 5.99 3.13
C LEU A 83 -5.12 4.95 3.84
N ALA A 84 -4.81 3.67 3.69
CA ALA A 84 -5.63 2.59 4.26
C ALA A 84 -5.68 2.66 5.79
N LEU A 85 -4.54 2.90 6.45
CA LEU A 85 -4.48 3.02 7.91
C LEU A 85 -5.11 4.32 8.42
N ALA A 86 -4.96 5.43 7.69
CA ALA A 86 -5.46 6.73 8.12
C ALA A 86 -6.92 6.99 7.73
N ALA A 87 -7.52 6.21 6.81
CA ALA A 87 -8.85 6.44 6.27
C ALA A 87 -9.90 6.67 7.37
N ALA A 88 -9.90 5.83 8.41
CA ALA A 88 -10.86 5.90 9.51
C ALA A 88 -10.77 7.20 10.33
N VAL A 89 -9.61 7.85 10.38
CA VAL A 89 -9.37 9.03 11.21
C VAL A 89 -9.20 10.33 10.41
N ALA A 90 -8.86 10.23 9.13
CA ALA A 90 -8.61 11.36 8.25
C ALA A 90 -9.86 11.87 7.52
N LEU A 91 -10.94 11.09 7.49
CA LEU A 91 -12.24 11.52 6.95
C LEU A 91 -12.78 12.73 7.74
N PRO A 92 -13.36 13.75 7.06
CA PRO A 92 -13.91 14.92 7.73
C PRO A 92 -14.94 14.53 8.78
N ARG A 93 -14.72 14.97 10.02
CA ARG A 93 -15.71 14.84 11.09
C ARG A 93 -16.69 16.01 11.04
N PRO A 94 -17.95 15.82 11.44
CA PRO A 94 -18.86 16.94 11.65
C PRO A 94 -18.24 17.97 12.59
N SER A 95 -18.36 19.26 12.23
CA SER A 95 -17.79 20.36 13.01
C SER A 95 -18.27 20.33 14.46
N GLY A 96 -17.34 20.42 15.42
CA GLY A 96 -17.65 20.46 16.86
C GLY A 96 -17.77 19.09 17.53
N GLN A 97 -17.59 17.98 16.80
CA GLN A 97 -17.53 16.64 17.40
C GLN A 97 -16.08 16.17 17.52
N GLY A 98 -15.66 15.87 18.75
CA GLY A 98 -14.40 15.17 19.02
C GLY A 98 -14.42 13.73 18.54
N ALA A 99 -13.34 12.98 18.79
CA ALA A 99 -13.30 11.56 18.43
C ALA A 99 -14.40 10.77 19.15
N ALA A 100 -15.18 9.97 18.41
CA ALA A 100 -16.21 9.09 18.97
C ALA A 100 -15.61 7.98 19.86
N ASN A 101 -14.31 7.69 19.69
CA ASN A 101 -13.56 6.76 20.52
C ASN A 101 -12.50 7.54 21.33
N PRO A 102 -12.52 7.50 22.67
CA PRO A 102 -11.56 8.22 23.51
C PRO A 102 -10.11 7.74 23.36
N THR A 103 -9.87 6.56 22.77
CA THR A 103 -8.51 6.10 22.46
C THR A 103 -7.94 6.73 21.18
N VAL A 104 -8.78 7.39 20.38
CA VAL A 104 -8.35 8.12 19.18
C VAL A 104 -7.95 9.53 19.61
N LEU A 105 -6.68 9.86 19.42
CA LEU A 105 -6.16 11.19 19.73
C LEU A 105 -6.77 12.24 18.80
N ASP A 106 -7.31 13.33 19.32
CA ASP A 106 -7.94 14.34 18.48
C ASP A 106 -6.90 15.26 17.82
N ARG A 107 -6.52 14.92 16.59
CA ARG A 107 -5.50 15.64 15.79
C ARG A 107 -6.00 15.88 14.37
N PRO A 108 -5.44 16.90 13.67
CA PRO A 108 -5.75 17.13 12.27
C PRO A 108 -5.09 16.06 11.36
N TYR A 109 -5.60 14.83 11.40
CA TYR A 109 -5.07 13.68 10.66
C TYR A 109 -5.03 13.92 9.15
N GLY A 110 -5.99 14.68 8.59
CA GLY A 110 -5.97 15.04 7.18
C GLY A 110 -4.73 15.84 6.78
N ILE A 111 -4.30 16.79 7.61
CA ILE A 111 -3.09 17.60 7.37
C ILE A 111 -1.85 16.71 7.46
N ALA A 112 -1.76 15.90 8.53
CA ALA A 112 -0.63 15.00 8.73
C ALA A 112 -0.51 13.96 7.60
N LEU A 113 -1.62 13.38 7.16
CA LEU A 113 -1.67 12.44 6.04
C LEU A 113 -1.24 13.13 4.74
N THR A 114 -1.76 14.32 4.46
CA THR A 114 -1.37 15.08 3.25
C THR A 114 0.12 15.40 3.26
N ALA A 115 0.66 15.83 4.40
CA ALA A 115 2.08 16.09 4.55
C ALA A 115 2.92 14.82 4.30
N LEU A 116 2.50 13.68 4.87
CA LEU A 116 3.17 12.39 4.64
C LEU A 116 3.15 11.99 3.16
N LEU A 117 2.03 12.16 2.46
CA LEU A 117 1.93 11.86 1.04
C LEU A 117 2.84 12.75 0.19
N VAL A 118 2.94 14.04 0.53
CA VAL A 118 3.89 14.95 -0.12
C VAL A 118 5.33 14.51 0.12
N ILE A 119 5.67 14.12 1.35
CA ILE A 119 7.02 13.62 1.69
C ILE A 119 7.36 12.37 0.89
N ILE A 120 6.43 11.42 0.78
CA ILE A 120 6.60 10.20 -0.03
C ILE A 120 6.84 10.58 -1.50
N ALA A 121 6.01 11.46 -2.07
CA ALA A 121 6.16 11.90 -3.46
C ALA A 121 7.51 12.58 -3.72
N VAL A 122 7.96 13.44 -2.82
CA VAL A 122 9.27 14.10 -2.90
C VAL A 122 10.40 13.08 -2.82
N ALA A 123 10.33 12.13 -1.88
CA ALA A 123 11.33 11.05 -1.77
C ALA A 123 11.43 10.21 -3.05
N CYS A 124 10.30 9.87 -3.68
CA CYS A 124 10.29 9.18 -4.97
C CYS A 124 10.97 9.99 -6.08
N ALA A 125 10.67 11.29 -6.17
CA ALA A 125 11.26 12.18 -7.17
C ALA A 125 12.78 12.31 -6.97
N VAL A 126 13.24 12.53 -5.74
CA VAL A 126 14.66 12.60 -5.39
C VAL A 126 15.37 11.30 -5.76
N SER A 127 14.81 10.14 -5.37
CA SER A 127 15.36 8.83 -5.70
C SER A 127 15.53 8.65 -7.21
N ALA A 128 14.52 9.02 -8.00
CA ALA A 128 14.56 8.90 -9.45
C ALA A 128 15.63 9.82 -10.08
N ILE A 129 15.77 11.05 -9.60
CA ILE A 129 16.78 12.01 -10.08
C ILE A 129 18.19 11.50 -9.78
N VAL A 130 18.44 11.00 -8.57
CA VAL A 130 19.74 10.46 -8.17
C VAL A 130 20.11 9.25 -9.04
N ARG A 131 19.18 8.33 -9.26
CA ARG A 131 19.43 7.14 -10.10
C ARG A 131 19.71 7.50 -11.56
N ARG A 132 18.96 8.45 -12.13
CA ARG A 132 19.22 8.97 -13.49
C ARG A 132 20.62 9.56 -13.63
N ARG A 133 21.08 10.32 -12.63
CA ARG A 133 22.42 10.91 -12.65
C ARG A 133 23.51 9.85 -12.58
N ALA A 134 23.32 8.79 -11.80
CA ALA A 134 24.25 7.67 -11.73
C ALA A 134 24.35 6.90 -13.06
N GLU A 135 23.22 6.68 -13.74
CA GLU A 135 23.18 6.03 -15.06
C GLU A 135 23.95 6.84 -16.12
N ILE A 136 23.81 8.17 -16.13
CA ILE A 136 24.54 9.06 -17.06
C ILE A 136 26.04 9.12 -16.75
N SER A 137 26.43 8.92 -15.50
CA SER A 137 27.83 9.05 -15.06
C SER A 137 28.66 7.79 -15.29
N THR A 138 28.10 6.70 -15.83
CA THR A 138 28.85 5.48 -16.16
C THR A 138 29.52 5.68 -17.51
N PRO A 139 30.84 5.94 -17.59
CA PRO A 139 31.52 6.15 -18.86
C PRO A 139 31.56 4.81 -19.59
N GLU A 140 31.25 4.83 -20.87
CA GLU A 140 31.49 3.75 -21.82
C GLU A 140 32.93 3.26 -21.65
N ALA A 141 33.07 2.07 -21.03
CA ALA A 141 34.35 1.39 -20.91
C ALA A 141 34.77 1.01 -22.33
N THR A 142 35.66 1.85 -22.86
CA THR A 142 36.52 1.70 -24.03
C THR A 142 36.50 0.30 -24.64
N ASP A 143 35.94 0.23 -25.84
CA ASP A 143 36.06 -0.89 -26.78
C ASP A 143 37.55 -1.31 -26.88
N PRO A 144 37.94 -2.56 -26.61
CA PRO A 144 39.32 -2.98 -26.82
C PRO A 144 39.62 -2.96 -28.34
N PRO A 145 40.79 -2.45 -28.78
CA PRO A 145 41.09 -2.32 -30.19
C PRO A 145 41.06 -3.69 -30.85
N ALA A 146 40.29 -3.81 -31.93
CA ALA A 146 40.25 -4.97 -32.81
C ALA A 146 41.67 -5.32 -33.26
N ALA A 147 42.24 -6.35 -32.63
CA ALA A 147 43.52 -6.91 -33.04
C ALA A 147 43.31 -7.65 -34.36
N HIS A 148 43.48 -6.93 -35.46
CA HIS A 148 43.74 -7.49 -36.78
C HIS A 148 44.99 -8.39 -36.66
N ARG A 149 44.78 -9.70 -36.60
CA ARG A 149 45.85 -10.68 -36.80
C ARG A 149 45.72 -11.23 -38.22
N ARG A 150 46.76 -10.94 -39.00
CA ARG A 150 47.05 -11.49 -40.33
C ARG A 150 47.36 -12.99 -40.24
#